data_AF-A0A087SE73-F1
#
_entry.id   AF-A0A087SE73-F1
#
_cell.length_a   1.000
_cell.length_b   1.000
_cell.length_c   1.000
_cell.angle_alpha   90.00
_cell.angle_beta   90.00
_cell.angle_gamma   90.00
#
_symmetry.space_group_name_H-M   'P 1'
#
loop_
_entity.id
_entity.type
_entity.pdbx_description
1 polymer ?
#
loop_
_entity_poly.entity_id
_entity_poly.type
_entity_poly.pdbx_seq_one_letter_code
_entity_poly.pdbx_strand_id
1 'polypeptide(L)'
;MHSTDRNQEATVYVGNVDPQVTEELLWELFVQAGPVVNVYMPKDRVTNLHQSYGFVEFRSEEDADYSIKILNMTKLYGKPIRVNKASQDKFAYDVGANLFIGNLDPDVDEKLLHDTFGAFGVVVGAPKVMRDPDTGLSKGFGFVSFDDFESSDAAIEAMDGQFLMNRTISVGYAFKKDTRGERHGTPAERLLAAQKKLQSKEVQRPHTRFATGPRQVGLQTGFPAPGAQAAMAPTGRKGGTARATAASRVGALCRRGPTATAAPPSGKCRAGVTALTPAAAPRIPADTQATAEFTAKTAGVVAGLWVAGTVFARVDPTIALTWRVTEGQRVERGARLGSAHGPARALLAAERVALNFMQRAGGIATATAAMAAEAAGMRAVLLDTRKTAPGLRLLDKWAVAAGGGANHRMGLFDMVMIKDNHIAAAGGITAAVVRAESYLRERGIQCGLEVEASTLEEVRQVISILDHQPDTLVTRIMLDNMTRRQEDGSLDVSLLREALALIGNRRVETEASGNVTLDTVRVIAETGVQFISTGSTTHSVTALDISLNIKTA
;
A
#
# COMPACT_ATOMS: atom_id res chain seq x y z
N MET A 1 -42.83 -0.16 -20.10
CA MET A 1 -41.54 -0.60 -20.64
C MET A 1 -40.90 -1.49 -19.58
N HIS A 2 -40.99 -2.80 -19.80
CA HIS A 2 -40.64 -3.84 -18.84
C HIS A 2 -39.13 -4.02 -18.72
N SER A 3 -38.74 -4.50 -17.53
CA SER A 3 -37.38 -4.79 -17.05
C SER A 3 -36.42 -5.28 -18.13
N THR A 4 -35.42 -4.44 -18.46
CA THR A 4 -34.08 -4.94 -18.69
C THR A 4 -33.67 -5.74 -17.46
N ASP A 5 -33.28 -7.00 -17.64
CA ASP A 5 -32.82 -7.88 -16.57
C ASP A 5 -31.77 -7.15 -15.73
N ARG A 6 -32.15 -6.78 -14.49
CA ARG A 6 -31.20 -6.22 -13.53
C ARG A 6 -30.18 -7.30 -13.28
N ASN A 7 -28.90 -6.97 -13.43
CA ASN A 7 -27.87 -7.95 -13.17
C ASN A 7 -27.78 -8.18 -11.65
N GLN A 8 -28.48 -9.20 -11.15
CA GLN A 8 -28.56 -9.51 -9.72
C GLN A 8 -27.20 -9.85 -9.13
N GLU A 9 -26.28 -10.37 -9.96
CA GLU A 9 -24.91 -10.70 -9.56
C GLU A 9 -24.05 -9.43 -9.42
N ALA A 10 -24.31 -8.40 -10.23
CA ALA A 10 -23.66 -7.09 -10.12
C ALA A 10 -24.44 -6.06 -9.28
N THR A 11 -25.49 -6.48 -8.57
CA THR A 11 -26.30 -5.61 -7.72
C THR A 11 -26.03 -5.88 -6.24
N VAL A 12 -25.78 -4.82 -5.48
CA VAL A 12 -25.67 -4.87 -4.02
C VAL A 12 -26.90 -4.29 -3.33
N TYR A 13 -27.31 -4.94 -2.26
CA TYR A 13 -28.31 -4.44 -1.31
C TYR A 13 -27.62 -3.58 -0.26
N VAL A 14 -28.17 -2.39 -0.01
CA VAL A 14 -27.69 -1.44 1.00
C VAL A 14 -28.78 -1.25 2.04
N GLY A 15 -28.61 -1.82 3.24
CA GLY A 15 -29.57 -1.76 4.35
C GLY A 15 -29.11 -0.86 5.49
N ASN A 16 -30.02 -0.62 6.45
CA ASN A 16 -29.79 0.22 7.63
C ASN A 16 -29.42 1.68 7.27
N VAL A 17 -30.01 2.18 6.19
CA VAL A 17 -29.75 3.53 5.66
C VAL A 17 -30.54 4.57 6.46
N ASP A 18 -29.87 5.64 6.88
CA ASP A 18 -30.52 6.73 7.61
C ASP A 18 -31.51 7.51 6.73
N PRO A 19 -32.71 7.92 7.23
CA PRO A 19 -33.72 8.68 6.47
C PRO A 19 -33.24 9.95 5.75
N GLN A 20 -32.10 10.51 6.15
CA GLN A 20 -31.50 11.69 5.52
C GLN A 20 -30.65 11.37 4.29
N VAL A 21 -30.38 10.08 4.01
CA VAL A 21 -29.56 9.66 2.87
C VAL A 21 -30.38 9.73 1.58
N THR A 22 -29.83 10.41 0.58
CA THR A 22 -30.44 10.49 -0.74
C THR A 22 -29.81 9.49 -1.72
N GLU A 23 -30.48 9.24 -2.84
CA GLU A 23 -29.99 8.36 -3.90
C GLU A 23 -28.67 8.88 -4.48
N GLU A 24 -28.50 10.19 -4.57
CA GLU A 24 -27.28 10.86 -5.04
C GLU A 24 -26.11 10.62 -4.08
N LEU A 25 -26.36 10.66 -2.77
CA LEU A 25 -25.32 10.40 -1.78
C LEU A 25 -24.82 8.95 -1.82
N LEU A 26 -25.74 8.00 -2.01
CA LEU A 26 -25.35 6.60 -2.26
C LEU A 26 -24.58 6.46 -3.57
N TRP A 27 -24.99 7.15 -4.63
CA TRP A 27 -24.25 7.16 -5.90
C TRP A 27 -22.81 7.65 -5.70
N GLU A 28 -22.61 8.81 -5.09
CA GLU A 28 -21.28 9.39 -4.85
C GLU A 28 -20.39 8.49 -4.00
N LEU A 29 -20.96 7.84 -2.98
CA LEU A 29 -20.24 6.91 -2.13
C LEU A 29 -19.81 5.64 -2.90
N PHE A 30 -20.72 5.06 -3.69
CA PHE A 30 -20.47 3.78 -4.36
C PHE A 30 -19.63 3.92 -5.64
N VAL A 31 -19.57 5.11 -6.24
CA VAL A 31 -18.60 5.43 -7.31
C VAL A 31 -17.14 5.27 -6.85
N GLN A 32 -16.87 5.38 -5.54
CA GLN A 32 -15.53 5.12 -5.00
C GLN A 32 -15.12 3.64 -5.09
N ALA A 33 -16.09 2.72 -5.17
CA ALA A 33 -15.85 1.29 -5.31
C ALA A 33 -15.73 0.84 -6.77
N GLY A 34 -16.50 1.43 -7.68
CA GLY A 34 -16.45 1.08 -9.10
C GLY A 34 -17.49 1.83 -9.93
N PRO A 35 -17.53 1.62 -11.27
CA PRO A 35 -18.51 2.25 -12.15
C PRO A 35 -19.94 1.81 -11.82
N VAL A 36 -20.72 2.72 -11.21
CA VAL A 36 -22.13 2.51 -10.90
C VAL A 36 -22.99 2.75 -12.14
N VAL A 37 -23.91 1.81 -12.41
CA VAL A 37 -24.88 1.87 -13.51
C VAL A 37 -26.18 2.48 -13.03
N ASN A 38 -26.66 2.07 -11.85
CA ASN A 38 -27.94 2.50 -11.32
C ASN A 38 -27.95 2.49 -9.79
N VAL A 39 -28.67 3.43 -9.18
CA VAL A 39 -28.98 3.44 -7.75
C VAL A 39 -30.49 3.61 -7.60
N TYR A 40 -31.10 2.77 -6.77
CA TYR A 40 -32.54 2.77 -6.56
C TYR A 40 -32.87 2.62 -5.09
N MET A 41 -33.58 3.60 -4.52
CA MET A 41 -34.09 3.54 -3.15
C MET A 41 -35.62 3.54 -3.15
N PRO A 42 -36.28 2.43 -2.77
CA PRO A 42 -37.73 2.39 -2.64
C PRO A 42 -38.23 3.43 -1.61
N LYS A 43 -39.04 4.38 -2.09
CA LYS A 43 -39.69 5.41 -1.28
C LYS A 43 -41.12 5.01 -0.96
N ASP A 44 -41.55 5.28 0.27
CA ASP A 44 -42.94 5.13 0.67
C ASP A 44 -43.81 6.15 -0.08
N ARG A 45 -44.96 5.69 -0.59
CA ARG A 45 -45.84 6.47 -1.47
C ARG A 45 -46.55 7.61 -0.73
N VAL A 46 -46.65 7.52 0.60
CA VAL A 46 -47.31 8.53 1.43
C VAL A 46 -46.31 9.52 2.00
N THR A 47 -45.23 9.03 2.63
CA THR A 47 -44.25 9.90 3.32
C THR A 47 -43.13 10.40 2.40
N ASN A 48 -42.98 9.82 1.20
CA ASN A 48 -41.90 10.10 0.24
C ASN A 48 -40.47 9.90 0.80
N LEU A 49 -40.36 9.25 1.97
CA LEU A 49 -39.10 8.85 2.58
C LEU A 49 -38.73 7.44 2.11
N HIS A 50 -37.44 7.17 1.99
CA HIS A 50 -36.96 5.84 1.64
C HIS A 50 -37.14 4.86 2.80
N GLN A 51 -37.34 3.58 2.50
CA GLN A 51 -37.65 2.55 3.49
C GLN A 51 -36.42 2.03 4.26
N SER A 52 -35.41 2.89 4.52
CA SER A 52 -34.13 2.53 5.17
C SER A 52 -33.26 1.47 4.45
N TYR A 53 -33.53 1.21 3.15
CA TYR A 53 -32.68 0.41 2.29
C TYR A 53 -32.68 0.92 0.83
N GLY A 54 -31.71 0.46 0.05
CA GLY A 54 -31.57 0.74 -1.37
C GLY A 54 -30.80 -0.35 -2.11
N PHE A 55 -30.69 -0.21 -3.42
CA PHE A 55 -29.94 -1.11 -4.30
C PHE A 55 -28.99 -0.30 -5.17
N VAL A 56 -27.78 -0.82 -5.35
CA VAL A 56 -26.76 -0.22 -6.22
C VAL A 56 -26.32 -1.27 -7.22
N GLU A 57 -26.46 -0.98 -8.50
CA GLU A 57 -26.05 -1.83 -9.61
C GLU A 57 -24.73 -1.34 -10.18
N PHE A 58 -23.74 -2.21 -10.20
CA PHE A 58 -22.44 -1.96 -10.80
C PHE A 58 -22.36 -2.48 -12.22
N ARG A 59 -21.37 -2.00 -12.97
CA ARG A 59 -21.09 -2.49 -14.32
C ARG A 59 -20.54 -3.92 -14.31
N SER A 60 -19.78 -4.29 -13.28
CA SER A 60 -19.17 -5.61 -13.10
C SER A 60 -19.60 -6.23 -11.77
N GLU A 61 -19.70 -7.55 -11.73
CA GLU A 61 -19.86 -8.33 -10.49
C GLU A 61 -18.66 -8.16 -9.55
N GLU A 62 -17.45 -8.04 -10.11
CA GLU A 62 -16.23 -7.84 -9.31
C GLU A 62 -16.28 -6.53 -8.51
N ASP A 63 -16.87 -5.47 -9.10
CA ASP A 63 -17.04 -4.17 -8.45
C ASP A 63 -18.09 -4.26 -7.32
N ALA A 64 -19.15 -5.04 -7.53
CA ALA A 64 -20.15 -5.32 -6.50
C ALA A 64 -19.51 -6.05 -5.30
N ASP A 65 -18.74 -7.10 -5.55
CA ASP A 65 -18.00 -7.85 -4.52
C ASP A 65 -16.94 -6.98 -3.81
N TYR A 66 -16.31 -6.07 -4.53
CA TYR A 66 -15.36 -5.11 -3.95
C TYR A 66 -16.06 -4.05 -3.08
N SER A 67 -17.22 -3.54 -3.53
CA SER A 67 -18.01 -2.57 -2.77
C SER A 67 -18.49 -3.12 -1.42
N ILE A 68 -18.88 -4.40 -1.38
CA ILE A 68 -19.25 -5.10 -0.14
C ILE A 68 -18.06 -5.11 0.83
N LYS A 69 -16.84 -5.35 0.35
CA LYS A 69 -15.65 -5.43 1.20
C LYS A 69 -15.24 -4.09 1.80
N ILE A 70 -15.37 -3.00 1.03
CA ILE A 70 -14.81 -1.70 1.44
C ILE A 70 -15.86 -0.75 2.04
N LEU A 71 -17.12 -0.82 1.61
CA LEU A 71 -18.17 0.13 2.00
C LEU A 71 -19.10 -0.38 3.09
N ASN A 72 -19.13 -1.70 3.33
CA ASN A 72 -19.90 -2.26 4.44
C ASN A 72 -19.45 -1.65 5.77
N MET A 73 -20.41 -1.33 6.65
CA MET A 73 -20.20 -0.66 7.94
C MET A 73 -19.74 0.80 7.88
N THR A 74 -19.79 1.45 6.70
CA THR A 74 -19.53 2.89 6.59
C THR A 74 -20.67 3.68 7.25
N LYS A 75 -20.34 4.66 8.11
CA LYS A 75 -21.34 5.48 8.80
C LYS A 75 -21.83 6.61 7.88
N LEU A 76 -23.12 6.60 7.56
CA LEU A 76 -23.84 7.72 6.94
C LEU A 76 -24.78 8.34 7.99
N TYR A 77 -24.62 9.64 8.25
CA TYR A 77 -25.35 10.35 9.32
C TYR A 77 -25.29 9.64 10.69
N GLY A 78 -24.16 9.01 10.99
CA GLY A 78 -23.95 8.27 12.25
C GLY A 78 -24.51 6.85 12.27
N LYS A 79 -25.30 6.42 11.27
CA LYS A 79 -25.76 5.03 11.15
C LYS A 79 -24.85 4.23 10.20
N PRO A 80 -24.34 3.05 10.61
CA PRO A 80 -23.54 2.20 9.73
C PRO A 80 -24.45 1.53 8.68
N ILE A 81 -24.13 1.70 7.39
CA ILE A 81 -24.82 1.02 6.31
C ILE A 81 -24.37 -0.43 6.21
N ARG A 82 -25.28 -1.32 5.81
CA ARG A 82 -25.00 -2.74 5.57
C ARG A 82 -24.99 -3.00 4.08
N VAL A 83 -23.90 -3.53 3.54
CA VAL A 83 -23.76 -3.81 2.10
C VAL A 83 -23.60 -5.30 1.89
N ASN A 84 -24.57 -5.92 1.20
CA ASN A 84 -24.60 -7.36 0.89
C ASN A 84 -24.89 -7.56 -0.59
N LYS A 85 -24.61 -8.75 -1.13
CA LYS A 85 -25.03 -9.11 -2.50
C LYS A 85 -26.55 -9.21 -2.55
N ALA A 86 -27.19 -8.62 -3.57
CA ALA A 86 -28.66 -8.59 -3.64
C ALA A 86 -29.29 -9.99 -3.71
N SER A 87 -28.54 -10.99 -4.20
CA SER A 87 -28.95 -12.39 -4.26
C SER A 87 -28.93 -13.12 -2.90
N GLN A 88 -28.19 -12.61 -1.90
CA GLN A 88 -27.95 -13.30 -0.61
C GLN A 88 -28.76 -12.76 0.57
N ASP A 89 -29.52 -11.67 0.40
CA ASP A 89 -30.16 -10.94 1.51
C ASP A 89 -31.38 -11.64 2.15
N LYS A 90 -31.68 -12.89 1.76
CA LYS A 90 -32.80 -13.69 2.30
C LYS A 90 -32.40 -14.74 3.34
N PHE A 91 -31.12 -14.88 3.68
CA PHE A 91 -30.73 -15.80 4.75
C PHE A 91 -30.66 -15.05 6.07
N ALA A 92 -31.74 -15.12 6.85
CA ALA A 92 -31.64 -14.95 8.30
C ALA A 92 -30.70 -16.06 8.79
N TYR A 93 -29.43 -15.73 8.98
CA TYR A 93 -28.42 -16.64 9.51
C TYR A 93 -28.70 -16.90 10.99
N ASP A 94 -29.70 -17.74 11.24
CA ASP A 94 -30.00 -18.28 12.56
C ASP A 94 -29.13 -19.52 12.78
N VAL A 95 -27.82 -19.33 12.74
CA VAL A 95 -26.82 -20.40 12.93
C VAL A 95 -26.50 -20.58 14.42
N GLY A 96 -27.02 -19.70 15.29
CA GLY A 96 -26.90 -19.85 16.74
C GLY A 96 -25.50 -19.59 17.28
N ALA A 97 -24.56 -19.06 16.49
CA ALA A 97 -23.19 -18.74 16.88
C ALA A 97 -23.05 -17.25 17.25
N ASN A 98 -23.85 -16.81 18.22
CA ASN A 98 -23.88 -15.43 18.69
C ASN A 98 -23.04 -15.26 19.97
N LEU A 99 -22.04 -14.40 19.90
CA LEU A 99 -21.19 -14.00 21.02
C LEU A 99 -21.68 -12.70 21.64
N PHE A 100 -21.62 -12.65 22.97
CA PHE A 100 -21.72 -11.47 23.80
C PHE A 100 -20.33 -10.98 24.17
N ILE A 101 -20.09 -9.69 24.02
CA ILE A 101 -18.84 -9.02 24.36
C ILE A 101 -19.14 -7.95 25.41
N GLY A 102 -18.69 -8.17 26.64
CA GLY A 102 -18.84 -7.27 27.77
C GLY A 102 -17.58 -6.45 28.05
N ASN A 103 -17.74 -5.43 28.89
CA ASN A 103 -16.69 -4.52 29.34
C ASN A 103 -16.00 -3.73 28.21
N LEU A 104 -16.75 -3.45 27.13
CA LEU A 104 -16.27 -2.64 26.01
C LEU A 104 -15.98 -1.20 26.45
N ASP A 105 -14.91 -0.65 25.89
CA ASP A 105 -14.58 0.77 26.00
C ASP A 105 -15.63 1.63 25.27
N PRO A 106 -16.03 2.80 25.82
CA PRO A 106 -17.00 3.69 25.16
C PRO A 106 -16.62 4.11 23.75
N ASP A 107 -15.33 4.14 23.42
CA ASP A 107 -14.82 4.51 22.10
C ASP A 107 -14.80 3.34 21.09
N VAL A 108 -15.20 2.13 21.50
CA VAL A 108 -15.28 0.97 20.62
C VAL A 108 -16.50 1.05 19.71
N ASP A 109 -16.23 1.12 18.41
CA ASP A 109 -17.22 1.12 17.34
C ASP A 109 -17.50 -0.28 16.77
N GLU A 110 -18.66 -0.43 16.14
CA GLU A 110 -19.12 -1.67 15.49
C GLU A 110 -18.15 -2.17 14.42
N LYS A 111 -17.48 -1.24 13.71
CA LYS A 111 -16.44 -1.56 12.73
C LYS A 111 -15.21 -2.18 13.38
N LEU A 112 -14.76 -1.66 14.52
CA LEU A 112 -13.61 -2.21 15.23
C LEU A 112 -13.89 -3.63 15.71
N LEU A 113 -15.11 -3.90 16.19
CA LEU A 113 -15.54 -5.26 16.53
C LEU A 113 -15.54 -6.17 15.30
N HIS A 114 -16.04 -5.71 14.15
CA HIS A 114 -16.02 -6.48 12.91
C HIS A 114 -14.58 -6.83 12.48
N ASP A 115 -13.68 -5.85 12.47
CA ASP A 115 -12.31 -6.03 12.03
C ASP A 115 -11.50 -6.91 13.00
N THR A 116 -11.75 -6.79 14.30
CA THR A 116 -11.07 -7.60 15.33
C THR A 116 -11.54 -9.05 15.32
N PHE A 117 -12.87 -9.27 15.31
CA PHE A 117 -13.44 -10.62 15.35
C PHE A 117 -13.44 -11.32 13.99
N GLY A 118 -13.38 -10.57 12.89
CA GLY A 118 -13.21 -11.10 11.53
C GLY A 118 -11.90 -11.84 11.29
N ALA A 119 -10.91 -11.70 12.18
CA ALA A 119 -9.67 -12.48 12.14
C ALA A 119 -9.89 -13.97 12.44
N PHE A 120 -10.94 -14.32 13.19
CA PHE A 120 -11.23 -15.68 13.63
C PHE A 120 -12.19 -16.43 12.70
N GLY A 121 -13.04 -15.71 11.97
CA GLY A 121 -14.04 -16.30 11.07
C GLY A 121 -14.87 -15.27 10.33
N VAL A 122 -15.84 -15.72 9.55
CA VAL A 122 -16.75 -14.83 8.81
C VAL A 122 -17.80 -14.29 9.78
N VAL A 123 -17.70 -12.99 10.09
CA VAL A 123 -18.70 -12.30 10.92
C VAL A 123 -19.97 -12.09 10.10
N VAL A 124 -21.05 -12.70 10.55
CA VAL A 124 -22.35 -12.69 9.90
C VAL A 124 -23.17 -11.52 10.41
N GLY A 125 -23.45 -10.58 9.52
CA GLY A 125 -24.16 -9.35 9.86
C GLY A 125 -23.30 -8.35 10.63
N ALA A 126 -23.83 -7.15 10.80
CA ALA A 126 -23.13 -6.07 11.50
C ALA A 126 -23.06 -6.34 13.02
N PRO A 127 -21.87 -6.27 13.64
CA PRO A 127 -21.76 -6.24 15.09
C PRO A 127 -22.63 -5.16 15.70
N LYS A 128 -23.26 -5.47 16.83
CA LYS A 128 -24.21 -4.56 17.49
C LYS A 128 -23.65 -4.11 18.82
N VAL A 129 -23.18 -2.87 18.90
CA VAL A 129 -22.85 -2.23 20.17
C VAL A 129 -24.13 -1.66 20.77
N MET A 130 -24.40 -2.00 22.02
CA MET A 130 -25.59 -1.50 22.71
C MET A 130 -25.30 -0.10 23.22
N ARG A 131 -26.04 0.88 22.71
CA ARG A 131 -25.96 2.29 23.12
C ARG A 131 -27.23 2.68 23.86
N ASP A 132 -27.13 3.68 24.73
CA ASP A 132 -28.28 4.30 25.36
C ASP A 132 -29.11 5.04 24.30
N PRO A 133 -30.42 4.75 24.16
CA PRO A 133 -31.29 5.43 23.19
C PRO A 133 -31.30 6.96 23.32
N ASP A 134 -31.14 7.49 24.53
CA ASP A 134 -31.29 8.93 24.79
C ASP A 134 -29.97 9.69 24.66
N THR A 135 -28.85 9.09 25.09
CA THR A 135 -27.53 9.75 25.11
C THR A 135 -26.60 9.30 23.99
N GLY A 136 -26.92 8.21 23.28
CA GLY A 136 -26.08 7.64 22.23
C GLY A 136 -24.75 7.04 22.74
N LEU A 137 -24.50 7.09 24.05
CA LEU A 137 -23.29 6.56 24.68
C LEU A 137 -23.35 5.02 24.77
N SER A 138 -22.20 4.38 24.59
CA SER A 138 -22.09 2.92 24.69
C SER A 138 -22.42 2.44 26.11
N LYS A 139 -23.25 1.41 26.21
CA LYS A 139 -23.54 0.69 27.46
C LYS A 139 -22.40 -0.25 27.86
N GLY A 140 -21.30 -0.28 27.10
CA GLY A 140 -20.12 -1.08 27.41
C GLY A 140 -20.27 -2.56 27.07
N PHE A 141 -21.20 -2.93 26.18
CA PHE A 141 -21.31 -4.30 25.68
C PHE A 141 -21.88 -4.35 24.25
N GLY A 142 -21.61 -5.44 23.55
CA GLY A 142 -22.07 -5.66 22.19
C GLY A 142 -22.21 -7.14 21.84
N PHE A 143 -22.67 -7.39 20.62
CA PHE A 143 -22.90 -8.73 20.08
C PHE A 143 -22.23 -8.90 18.72
N VAL A 144 -21.63 -10.07 18.51
CA VAL A 144 -21.02 -10.50 17.24
C VAL A 144 -21.55 -11.87 16.89
N SER A 145 -21.88 -12.10 15.62
CA SER A 145 -22.42 -13.37 15.14
C SER A 145 -21.46 -13.97 14.12
N PHE A 146 -21.20 -15.26 14.19
CA PHE A 146 -20.40 -16.00 13.20
C PHE A 146 -21.25 -16.94 12.35
N ASP A 147 -20.70 -17.37 11.22
CA ASP A 147 -21.30 -18.42 10.38
C ASP A 147 -21.03 -19.84 10.89
N ASP A 148 -20.09 -20.01 11.82
CA ASP A 148 -19.81 -21.27 12.48
C ASP A 148 -19.45 -21.17 13.97
N PHE A 149 -19.57 -22.31 14.65
CA PHE A 149 -19.23 -22.45 16.06
C PHE A 149 -17.73 -22.59 16.31
N GLU A 150 -16.96 -23.04 15.32
CA GLU A 150 -15.51 -23.20 15.43
C GLU A 150 -14.82 -21.83 15.54
N SER A 151 -15.19 -20.87 14.68
CA SER A 151 -14.69 -19.49 14.76
C SER A 151 -15.14 -18.80 16.05
N SER A 152 -16.33 -19.12 16.54
CA SER A 152 -16.86 -18.61 17.81
C SER A 152 -16.05 -19.09 19.01
N ASP A 153 -15.71 -20.39 19.06
CA ASP A 153 -14.89 -20.95 20.14
C ASP A 153 -13.45 -20.39 20.10
N ALA A 154 -12.85 -20.29 18.91
CA ALA A 154 -11.52 -19.70 18.73
C ALA A 154 -11.48 -18.22 19.15
N ALA A 155 -12.53 -17.46 18.84
CA ALA A 155 -12.66 -16.07 19.28
C ALA A 155 -12.80 -15.95 20.81
N ILE A 156 -13.56 -16.84 21.46
CA ILE A 156 -13.68 -16.86 22.93
C ILE A 156 -12.32 -17.16 23.56
N GLU A 157 -11.63 -18.21 23.11
CA GLU A 157 -10.34 -18.63 23.69
C GLU A 157 -9.26 -17.56 23.54
N ALA A 158 -9.22 -16.88 22.39
CA ALA A 158 -8.18 -15.90 22.10
C ALA A 158 -8.46 -14.50 22.68
N MET A 159 -9.74 -14.09 22.77
CA MET A 159 -10.10 -12.70 23.08
C MET A 159 -10.69 -12.48 24.47
N ASP A 160 -11.16 -13.52 25.16
CA ASP A 160 -11.66 -13.36 26.53
C ASP A 160 -10.52 -12.92 27.48
N GLY A 161 -10.70 -11.79 28.15
CA GLY A 161 -9.69 -11.18 29.02
C GLY A 161 -8.62 -10.34 28.31
N GLN A 162 -8.65 -10.21 26.98
CA GLN A 162 -7.71 -9.37 26.24
C GLN A 162 -8.08 -7.88 26.30
N PHE A 163 -7.10 -7.00 26.08
CA PHE A 163 -7.34 -5.56 26.00
C PHE A 163 -7.84 -5.15 24.61
N LEU A 164 -8.98 -4.46 24.58
CA LEU A 164 -9.46 -3.74 23.41
C LEU A 164 -9.55 -2.25 23.77
N MET A 165 -8.68 -1.44 23.16
CA MET A 165 -8.42 -0.07 23.59
C MET A 165 -7.90 -0.01 25.05
N ASN A 166 -8.57 0.70 25.95
CA ASN A 166 -8.11 0.91 27.33
C ASN A 166 -8.76 -0.04 28.35
N ARG A 167 -9.61 -0.97 27.91
CA ARG A 167 -10.32 -1.92 28.80
C ARG A 167 -10.12 -3.36 28.35
N THR A 168 -10.13 -4.29 29.31
CA THR A 168 -10.20 -5.72 29.01
C THR A 168 -11.61 -6.11 28.63
N ILE A 169 -11.78 -6.92 27.58
CA ILE A 169 -13.10 -7.40 27.16
C ILE A 169 -13.40 -8.76 27.76
N SER A 170 -14.69 -9.07 27.95
CA SER A 170 -15.15 -10.41 28.29
C SER A 170 -15.99 -10.96 27.14
N VAL A 171 -15.66 -12.15 26.64
CA VAL A 171 -16.29 -12.75 25.47
C VAL A 171 -16.91 -14.08 25.88
N GLY A 172 -18.18 -14.29 25.52
CA GLY A 172 -18.84 -15.59 25.75
C GLY A 172 -20.12 -15.72 24.95
N TYR A 173 -20.71 -16.91 24.91
CA TYR A 173 -21.96 -17.11 24.18
C TYR A 173 -23.11 -16.27 24.74
N ALA A 174 -23.82 -15.60 23.82
CA ALA A 174 -25.00 -14.79 24.14
C ALA A 174 -26.18 -15.66 24.61
N PHE A 175 -27.08 -15.05 25.38
CA PHE A 175 -28.35 -15.66 25.74
C PHE A 175 -29.32 -15.66 24.56
N LYS A 176 -30.08 -16.74 24.40
CA LYS A 176 -31.12 -16.84 23.37
C LYS A 176 -32.25 -15.86 23.68
N LYS A 177 -32.76 -15.21 22.64
CA LYS A 177 -33.79 -14.17 22.76
C LYS A 177 -35.15 -14.71 23.24
N ASP A 178 -35.46 -15.97 22.92
CA ASP A 178 -36.78 -16.57 23.12
C ASP A 178 -36.83 -17.64 24.23
N THR A 179 -35.71 -17.88 24.93
CA THR A 179 -35.59 -18.95 25.93
C THR A 179 -34.97 -18.44 27.23
N ARG A 180 -35.65 -18.67 28.37
CA ARG A 180 -35.23 -18.17 29.68
C ARG A 180 -33.98 -18.91 30.16
N GLY A 181 -32.81 -18.30 29.98
CA GLY A 181 -31.54 -18.75 30.58
C GLY A 181 -30.68 -19.68 29.73
N GLU A 182 -31.12 -20.04 28.52
CA GLU A 182 -30.28 -20.82 27.59
C GLU A 182 -29.29 -19.92 26.86
N ARG A 183 -28.03 -20.33 26.84
CA ARG A 183 -26.99 -19.72 26.01
C ARG A 183 -26.94 -20.42 24.66
N HIS A 184 -26.51 -19.67 23.65
CA HIS A 184 -26.12 -20.19 22.35
C HIS A 184 -24.95 -21.19 22.48
N GLY A 185 -24.82 -22.14 21.56
CA GLY A 185 -23.70 -23.09 21.53
C GLY A 185 -23.99 -24.48 22.10
N THR A 186 -25.27 -24.86 22.20
CA THR A 186 -25.64 -26.21 22.67
C THR A 186 -25.17 -27.29 21.68
N PRO A 187 -24.90 -28.53 22.13
CA PRO A 187 -24.48 -29.63 21.24
C PRO A 187 -25.43 -29.88 20.06
N ALA A 188 -26.73 -29.67 20.26
CA ALA A 188 -27.75 -29.80 19.22
C ALA A 188 -27.63 -28.71 18.13
N GLU A 189 -27.37 -27.46 18.51
CA GLU A 189 -27.17 -26.35 17.56
C GLU A 189 -25.90 -26.54 16.73
N ARG A 190 -24.84 -27.04 17.36
CA ARG A 190 -23.57 -27.35 16.69
C ARG A 190 -23.75 -28.42 15.60
N LEU A 191 -24.56 -29.45 15.86
CA LEU A 191 -24.88 -30.48 14.88
C LEU A 191 -25.74 -29.95 13.71
N LEU A 192 -26.73 -29.11 14.01
CA LEU A 192 -27.59 -28.50 12.98
C LEU A 192 -26.80 -27.55 12.06
N ALA A 193 -25.90 -26.75 12.63
CA ALA A 193 -25.02 -25.86 11.86
C ALA A 193 -24.03 -26.65 10.97
N ALA A 194 -23.45 -27.73 11.49
CA ALA A 194 -22.56 -28.60 10.70
C ALA A 194 -23.28 -29.26 9.51
N GLN A 195 -24.54 -29.67 9.67
CA GLN A 195 -25.35 -30.22 8.58
C GLN A 195 -25.72 -29.17 7.52
N LYS A 196 -26.01 -27.93 7.91
CA LYS A 196 -26.26 -26.83 6.97
C LYS A 196 -25.00 -26.46 6.17
N LYS A 197 -23.82 -26.46 6.80
CA LYS A 197 -22.52 -26.17 6.15
C LYS A 197 -22.17 -27.19 5.05
N LEU A 198 -22.62 -28.44 5.17
CA LEU A 198 -22.48 -29.48 4.14
C LEU A 198 -23.42 -29.29 2.93
N GLN A 199 -24.51 -28.53 3.08
CA GLN A 199 -25.49 -28.27 2.02
C GLN A 199 -25.18 -26.98 1.22
N SER A 200 -24.49 -26.01 1.82
CA SER A 200 -24.05 -24.78 1.16
C SER A 200 -22.70 -24.99 0.43
N LYS A 201 -22.68 -24.91 -0.90
CA LYS A 201 -21.45 -25.06 -1.74
C LYS A 201 -20.49 -23.85 -1.70
N GLU A 202 -20.86 -22.78 -1.02
CA GLU A 202 -20.14 -21.49 -0.87
C GLU A 202 -19.06 -21.46 0.23
N VAL A 203 -17.79 -21.82 0.00
CA VAL A 203 -16.75 -21.59 1.04
C VAL A 203 -16.23 -20.15 0.94
N GLN A 204 -16.90 -19.21 1.63
CA GLN A 204 -16.34 -17.87 1.86
C GLN A 204 -15.18 -17.98 2.85
N ARG A 205 -13.95 -17.77 2.37
CA ARG A 205 -12.75 -17.83 3.20
C ARG A 205 -12.57 -16.53 3.98
N PRO A 206 -12.23 -16.58 5.28
CA PRO A 206 -11.95 -15.38 6.06
C PRO A 206 -10.75 -14.59 5.49
N HIS A 207 -10.78 -13.27 5.65
CA HIS A 207 -9.74 -12.36 5.18
C HIS A 207 -8.47 -12.46 6.03
N THR A 208 -7.64 -13.48 5.77
CA THR A 208 -6.37 -13.74 6.47
C THR A 208 -5.17 -12.95 5.93
N ARG A 209 -5.36 -11.95 5.05
CA ARG A 209 -4.23 -11.22 4.43
C ARG A 209 -3.46 -10.30 5.37
N PHE A 210 -3.93 -10.04 6.60
CA PHE A 210 -3.28 -9.13 7.55
C PHE A 210 -2.90 -9.75 8.90
N ALA A 211 -3.15 -11.04 9.13
CA ALA A 211 -2.73 -11.74 10.34
C ALA A 211 -1.74 -12.86 10.00
N THR A 212 -0.47 -12.51 9.85
CA THR A 212 0.64 -13.48 9.94
C THR A 212 1.45 -13.18 11.20
N GLY A 213 0.96 -13.68 12.33
CA GLY A 213 1.81 -13.95 13.48
C GLY A 213 2.74 -15.13 13.18
N PRO A 214 3.89 -15.26 13.88
CA PRO A 214 4.83 -16.33 13.61
C PRO A 214 4.16 -17.69 13.83
N ARG A 215 4.22 -18.56 12.80
CA ARG A 215 3.88 -19.98 12.91
C ARG A 215 4.72 -20.59 14.03
N GLN A 216 4.09 -20.97 15.14
CA GLN A 216 4.68 -21.91 16.08
C GLN A 216 4.83 -23.25 15.37
N VAL A 217 6.08 -23.60 15.06
CA VAL A 217 6.46 -24.94 14.64
C VAL A 217 6.26 -25.84 15.86
N GLY A 218 5.32 -26.78 15.77
CA GLY A 218 5.06 -27.74 16.84
C GLY A 218 6.34 -28.51 17.19
N LEU A 219 6.74 -28.43 18.47
CA LEU A 219 7.74 -29.33 19.03
C LEU A 219 7.17 -30.76 19.00
N GLN A 220 7.71 -31.60 18.13
CA GLN A 220 7.72 -33.04 18.36
C GLN A 220 8.95 -33.40 19.18
N THR A 221 8.70 -33.82 20.40
CA THR A 221 9.66 -34.37 21.35
C THR A 221 10.19 -35.72 20.86
N GLY A 222 11.51 -35.82 20.67
CA GLY A 222 12.22 -37.07 20.45
C GLY A 222 13.63 -36.98 21.01
N PHE A 223 13.85 -37.52 22.20
CA PHE A 223 15.18 -37.72 22.78
C PHE A 223 15.95 -38.80 22.01
N PRO A 224 17.28 -38.68 21.92
CA PRO A 224 18.11 -39.66 22.61
C PRO A 224 19.32 -39.06 23.37
N ALA A 225 19.88 -39.91 24.24
CA ALA A 225 20.81 -39.69 25.34
C ALA A 225 22.28 -39.40 24.93
N PRO A 226 23.18 -39.06 25.88
CA PRO A 226 24.44 -38.34 25.63
C PRO A 226 25.66 -39.26 25.47
N GLY A 227 26.68 -38.79 24.73
CA GLY A 227 27.97 -39.46 24.65
C GLY A 227 29.11 -38.59 24.11
N ALA A 228 30.12 -38.42 24.96
CA ALA A 228 31.54 -38.15 24.69
C ALA A 228 31.98 -36.75 24.23
N GLN A 229 32.54 -36.02 25.19
CA GLN A 229 33.56 -34.99 25.03
C GLN A 229 34.86 -35.57 24.47
N ALA A 230 35.56 -34.79 23.64
CA ALA A 230 37.02 -34.73 23.66
C ALA A 230 37.52 -33.38 23.10
N ALA A 231 38.29 -32.69 23.91
CA ALA A 231 39.04 -31.49 23.58
C ALA A 231 40.38 -31.83 22.90
N MET A 232 40.92 -30.92 22.08
CA MET A 232 42.28 -30.35 22.28
C MET A 232 42.61 -29.29 21.21
N ALA A 233 43.32 -28.25 21.66
CA ALA A 233 43.83 -27.12 20.89
C ALA A 233 45.33 -27.33 20.52
N PRO A 234 46.18 -26.30 20.32
CA PRO A 234 46.40 -25.60 19.05
C PRO A 234 47.90 -25.50 18.65
N THR A 235 48.22 -25.13 17.40
CA THR A 235 49.47 -24.46 16.97
C THR A 235 49.18 -23.81 15.60
N GLY A 236 49.74 -22.70 15.11
CA GLY A 236 50.81 -21.81 15.52
C GLY A 236 51.50 -21.25 14.25
N ARG A 237 51.75 -19.92 14.23
CA ARG A 237 52.78 -19.15 13.47
C ARG A 237 52.55 -18.57 12.05
N LYS A 238 52.88 -17.25 12.03
CA LYS A 238 53.63 -16.42 11.05
C LYS A 238 52.93 -16.13 9.71
N GLY A 239 52.84 -14.90 9.21
CA GLY A 239 53.71 -13.73 9.37
C GLY A 239 54.30 -13.40 7.99
N GLY A 240 53.89 -12.29 7.36
CA GLY A 240 54.36 -11.90 6.03
C GLY A 240 53.94 -10.48 5.65
N THR A 241 54.88 -9.56 5.78
CA THR A 241 54.86 -8.16 5.37
C THR A 241 55.29 -7.99 3.90
N ALA A 242 54.65 -7.11 3.14
CA ALA A 242 55.23 -6.21 2.12
C ALA A 242 54.10 -5.36 1.51
N ARG A 243 54.01 -4.06 1.74
CA ARG A 243 54.78 -2.91 1.21
C ARG A 243 54.33 -2.47 -0.19
N ALA A 244 53.94 -1.19 -0.22
CA ALA A 244 53.37 -0.43 -1.31
C ALA A 244 54.38 0.05 -2.38
N THR A 245 53.84 0.37 -3.56
CA THR A 245 54.35 1.32 -4.57
C THR A 245 53.10 1.99 -5.18
N ALA A 246 52.81 3.29 -4.99
CA ALA A 246 53.38 4.49 -5.65
C ALA A 246 53.24 4.42 -7.19
N ALA A 247 52.80 5.42 -7.96
CA ALA A 247 52.31 6.78 -7.73
C ALA A 247 51.84 7.38 -9.09
N SER A 248 51.25 8.59 -9.03
CA SER A 248 51.23 9.65 -10.08
C SER A 248 50.13 9.55 -11.15
N ARG A 249 49.07 10.38 -11.17
CA ARG A 249 48.87 11.86 -11.27
C ARG A 249 48.55 12.35 -12.70
N VAL A 250 47.75 13.43 -12.70
CA VAL A 250 47.49 14.46 -13.75
C VAL A 250 46.28 14.14 -14.66
N GLY A 251 45.29 15.01 -14.91
CA GLY A 251 44.96 16.39 -14.48
C GLY A 251 43.51 16.70 -14.93
N ALA A 252 42.68 17.32 -14.07
CA ALA A 252 42.24 18.72 -14.14
C ALA A 252 41.37 19.12 -15.37
N LEU A 253 40.07 19.39 -15.17
CA LEU A 253 39.43 20.71 -15.36
C LEU A 253 37.90 20.60 -15.17
N CYS A 254 37.36 21.13 -14.07
CA CYS A 254 35.95 21.55 -13.99
C CYS A 254 35.91 23.05 -13.74
N ARG A 255 35.35 23.79 -14.70
CA ARG A 255 35.18 25.25 -14.65
C ARG A 255 34.01 25.64 -13.74
N ARG A 256 34.24 26.72 -12.99
CA ARG A 256 33.30 27.42 -12.11
C ARG A 256 32.17 28.09 -12.91
N GLY A 257 30.96 28.07 -12.37
CA GLY A 257 29.85 28.96 -12.73
C GLY A 257 29.61 30.02 -11.64
N PRO A 258 29.05 31.21 -11.97
CA PRO A 258 29.11 32.40 -11.11
C PRO A 258 27.93 32.52 -10.12
N THR A 259 28.16 33.36 -9.12
CA THR A 259 27.31 33.74 -7.99
C THR A 259 26.26 34.81 -8.29
N ALA A 260 25.07 34.65 -7.65
CA ALA A 260 24.09 35.65 -7.18
C ALA A 260 23.44 36.58 -8.24
N THR A 261 22.11 36.71 -8.36
CA THR A 261 21.19 37.40 -7.43
C THR A 261 19.79 37.45 -8.11
N ALA A 262 18.71 37.16 -7.37
CA ALA A 262 17.36 37.74 -7.57
C ALA A 262 16.36 37.06 -6.63
N ALA A 263 15.76 37.82 -5.72
CA ALA A 263 14.66 37.39 -4.86
C ALA A 263 13.30 37.54 -5.58
N PRO A 264 12.32 36.63 -5.37
CA PRO A 264 10.92 36.91 -5.69
C PRO A 264 10.14 37.37 -4.43
N PRO A 265 8.97 38.01 -4.62
CA PRO A 265 8.40 38.94 -3.66
C PRO A 265 7.72 38.27 -2.46
N SER A 266 7.76 39.00 -1.35
CA SER A 266 7.12 38.70 -0.08
C SER A 266 5.59 38.71 -0.18
N GLY A 267 4.99 37.54 -0.35
CA GLY A 267 3.57 37.29 -0.09
C GLY A 267 3.37 36.90 1.37
N LYS A 268 2.86 37.81 2.19
CA LYS A 268 2.48 37.53 3.59
C LYS A 268 1.24 36.64 3.63
N CYS A 269 1.42 35.32 3.62
CA CYS A 269 0.38 34.41 4.10
C CYS A 269 0.41 34.38 5.63
N ARG A 270 -0.39 35.26 6.26
CA ARG A 270 -0.82 35.07 7.65
C ARG A 270 -1.76 33.86 7.71
N ALA A 271 -1.20 32.68 7.91
CA ALA A 271 -1.93 31.58 8.49
C ALA A 271 -1.49 31.50 9.96
N GLY A 272 -2.34 31.97 10.86
CA GLY A 272 -2.23 31.70 12.28
C GLY A 272 -2.45 30.22 12.52
N VAL A 273 -1.41 29.43 12.28
CA VAL A 273 -1.29 28.09 12.85
C VAL A 273 -0.66 28.34 14.21
N THR A 274 -1.49 28.55 15.23
CA THR A 274 -1.07 28.29 16.59
C THR A 274 -0.62 26.83 16.57
N ALA A 275 0.69 26.61 16.63
CA ALA A 275 1.25 25.28 16.71
C ALA A 275 0.53 24.59 17.88
N LEU A 276 -0.19 23.51 17.57
CA LEU A 276 -0.55 22.53 18.59
C LEU A 276 0.78 22.07 19.16
N THR A 277 1.16 22.67 20.29
CA THR A 277 2.24 22.18 21.14
C THR A 277 2.00 20.69 21.34
N PRO A 278 2.99 19.82 21.14
CA PRO A 278 2.80 18.39 21.28
C PRO A 278 2.21 18.13 22.66
N ALA A 279 0.98 17.64 22.72
CA ALA A 279 0.24 17.36 23.95
C ALA A 279 0.80 16.13 24.71
N ALA A 280 2.10 15.87 24.58
CA ALA A 280 2.80 14.73 25.14
C ALA A 280 4.26 15.04 25.55
N ALA A 281 4.60 16.29 25.89
CA ALA A 281 5.88 16.59 26.57
C ALA A 281 5.67 17.00 28.04
N PRO A 282 5.13 16.14 28.92
CA PRO A 282 5.12 16.45 30.34
C PRO A 282 6.55 16.25 30.90
N ARG A 283 7.14 17.31 31.46
CA ARG A 283 8.28 17.32 32.42
C ARG A 283 9.74 17.42 31.93
N ILE A 284 10.06 17.77 30.68
CA ILE A 284 11.47 18.06 30.30
C ILE A 284 11.77 19.55 30.50
N PRO A 285 12.76 19.98 31.33
CA PRO A 285 13.15 21.40 31.46
C PRO A 285 13.55 22.03 30.12
N ALA A 286 13.23 23.32 29.93
CA ALA A 286 13.39 24.00 28.62
C ALA A 286 14.86 24.18 28.19
N ASP A 287 15.75 24.21 29.17
CA ASP A 287 17.20 24.32 29.05
C ASP A 287 17.90 22.97 28.82
N THR A 288 17.18 21.85 28.95
CA THR A 288 17.76 20.50 28.79
C THR A 288 18.35 20.33 27.39
N GLN A 289 19.66 20.14 27.33
CA GLN A 289 20.38 19.74 26.11
C GLN A 289 20.41 18.22 26.00
N ALA A 290 20.29 17.72 24.77
CA ALA A 290 20.40 16.30 24.50
C ALA A 290 21.14 16.03 23.20
N THR A 291 21.64 14.81 23.09
CA THR A 291 22.19 14.26 21.85
C THR A 291 21.35 13.07 21.44
N ALA A 292 20.83 13.14 20.23
CA ALA A 292 20.04 12.11 19.58
C ALA A 292 20.89 11.37 18.54
N GLU A 293 20.76 10.06 18.47
CA GLU A 293 21.55 9.21 17.57
C GLU A 293 20.66 8.36 16.67
N PHE A 294 20.88 8.48 15.35
CA PHE A 294 20.18 7.70 14.35
C PHE A 294 20.84 6.33 14.19
N THR A 295 20.06 5.26 14.29
CA THR A 295 20.54 3.88 14.15
C THR A 295 19.65 3.08 13.23
N ALA A 296 20.23 2.44 12.22
CA ALA A 296 19.51 1.48 11.37
C ALA A 296 19.18 0.22 12.18
N LYS A 297 17.91 -0.18 12.19
CA LYS A 297 17.44 -1.40 12.86
C LYS A 297 17.33 -2.58 11.91
N THR A 298 17.29 -2.32 10.61
CA THR A 298 17.41 -3.30 9.53
C THR A 298 18.51 -2.88 8.55
N ALA A 299 19.01 -3.82 7.74
CA ALA A 299 19.93 -3.52 6.65
C ALA A 299 19.18 -2.91 5.46
N GLY A 300 19.84 -2.03 4.70
CA GLY A 300 19.24 -1.40 3.53
C GLY A 300 20.06 -0.25 2.95
N VAL A 301 19.41 0.62 2.18
CA VAL A 301 20.01 1.81 1.58
C VAL A 301 19.44 3.06 2.24
N VAL A 302 20.34 3.96 2.66
CA VAL A 302 19.95 5.20 3.32
C VAL A 302 19.48 6.22 2.28
N ALA A 303 18.30 6.79 2.50
CA ALA A 303 17.83 7.95 1.75
C ALA A 303 16.99 8.90 2.61
N GLY A 304 16.89 10.17 2.20
CA GLY A 304 16.08 11.19 2.88
C GLY A 304 16.80 11.95 4.01
N LEU A 305 18.13 11.91 4.03
CA LEU A 305 18.98 12.66 4.98
C LEU A 305 18.77 14.17 4.85
N TRP A 306 18.63 14.67 3.62
CA TRP A 306 18.39 16.10 3.38
C TRP A 306 17.02 16.56 3.90
N VAL A 307 15.99 15.72 3.70
CA VAL A 307 14.64 16.02 4.21
C VAL A 307 14.62 15.98 5.73
N ALA A 308 15.26 15.00 6.35
CA ALA A 308 15.42 14.97 7.80
C ALA A 308 16.13 16.23 8.30
N GLY A 309 17.24 16.63 7.68
CA GLY A 309 17.94 17.86 8.03
C GLY A 309 17.05 19.11 7.94
N THR A 310 16.21 19.18 6.91
CA THR A 310 15.24 20.26 6.74
C THR A 310 14.17 20.26 7.83
N VAL A 311 13.68 19.09 8.26
CA VAL A 311 12.70 18.97 9.35
C VAL A 311 13.29 19.51 10.66
N PHE A 312 14.49 19.05 11.06
CA PHE A 312 15.14 19.54 12.28
C PHE A 312 15.40 21.04 12.23
N ALA A 313 15.97 21.54 11.13
CA ALA A 313 16.23 22.98 10.97
C ALA A 313 14.94 23.82 10.99
N ARG A 314 13.81 23.27 10.55
CA ARG A 314 12.52 23.95 10.55
C ARG A 314 11.86 23.99 11.93
N VAL A 315 12.12 22.99 12.77
CA VAL A 315 11.68 22.93 14.16
C VAL A 315 12.53 23.85 15.03
N ASP A 316 13.85 23.74 14.94
CA ASP A 316 14.80 24.59 15.64
C ASP A 316 16.12 24.69 14.86
N PRO A 317 16.49 25.88 14.34
CA PRO A 317 17.71 26.06 13.55
C PRO A 317 19.01 25.94 14.39
N THR A 318 18.91 25.89 15.72
CA THR A 318 20.07 25.71 16.61
C THR A 318 20.51 24.25 16.72
N ILE A 319 19.70 23.30 16.22
CA ILE A 319 20.04 21.87 16.24
C ILE A 319 21.20 21.60 15.29
N ALA A 320 22.30 21.09 15.84
CA ALA A 320 23.48 20.67 15.09
C ALA A 320 23.35 19.22 14.64
N LEU A 321 23.25 19.00 13.33
CA LEU A 321 23.19 17.67 12.71
C LEU A 321 24.56 17.26 12.15
N THR A 322 24.91 15.98 12.32
CA THR A 322 26.13 15.39 11.75
C THR A 322 25.81 14.01 11.20
N TRP A 323 25.95 13.84 9.89
CA TRP A 323 25.76 12.56 9.21
C TRP A 323 27.08 11.79 9.11
N ARG A 324 27.03 10.48 9.34
CA ARG A 324 28.15 9.53 9.17
C ARG A 324 28.05 8.73 7.87
N VAL A 325 26.92 8.86 7.19
CA VAL A 325 26.58 8.17 5.94
C VAL A 325 26.14 9.20 4.89
N THR A 326 26.20 8.81 3.63
CA THR A 326 25.71 9.62 2.50
C THR A 326 24.41 9.07 1.93
N GLU A 327 23.70 9.90 1.16
CA GLU A 327 22.55 9.45 0.34
C GLU A 327 22.97 8.28 -0.56
N GLY A 328 22.12 7.25 -0.65
CA GLY A 328 22.35 6.05 -1.45
C GLY A 328 23.36 5.05 -0.85
N GLN A 329 23.90 5.31 0.35
CA GLN A 329 24.84 4.39 0.98
C GLN A 329 24.12 3.15 1.54
N ARG A 330 24.66 1.95 1.24
CA ARG A 330 24.25 0.69 1.88
C ARG A 330 24.73 0.63 3.33
N VAL A 331 23.85 0.19 4.23
CA VAL A 331 24.10 0.08 5.66
C VAL A 331 23.60 -1.25 6.22
N GLU A 332 24.29 -1.74 7.24
CA GLU A 332 23.92 -2.95 7.97
C GLU A 332 23.08 -2.62 9.20
N ARG A 333 22.40 -3.63 9.74
CA ARG A 333 21.70 -3.53 11.03
C ARG A 333 22.67 -3.07 12.12
N GLY A 334 22.28 -2.05 12.88
CA GLY A 334 23.08 -1.45 13.94
C GLY A 334 23.98 -0.30 13.47
N ALA A 335 24.01 0.02 12.18
CA ALA A 335 24.80 1.13 11.66
C ALA A 335 24.35 2.48 12.25
N ARG A 336 25.32 3.28 12.70
CA ARG A 336 25.11 4.65 13.19
C ARG A 336 25.05 5.60 12.00
N LEU A 337 23.88 6.13 11.69
CA LEU A 337 23.66 6.97 10.51
C LEU A 337 24.13 8.42 10.73
N GLY A 338 23.97 8.92 11.96
CA GLY A 338 24.30 10.29 12.30
C GLY A 338 23.85 10.64 13.72
N SER A 339 24.03 11.91 14.07
CA SER A 339 23.62 12.46 15.36
C SER A 339 23.04 13.86 15.20
N ALA A 340 22.13 14.22 16.10
CA ALA A 340 21.59 15.57 16.25
C ALA A 340 21.82 16.05 17.70
N HIS A 341 22.27 17.28 17.88
CA HIS A 341 22.54 17.87 19.18
C HIS A 341 21.79 19.20 19.33
N GLY A 342 21.13 19.41 20.47
CA GLY A 342 20.40 20.65 20.74
C GLY A 342 19.34 20.49 21.85
N PRO A 343 18.36 21.42 21.91
CA PRO A 343 17.31 21.37 22.93
C PRO A 343 16.49 20.07 22.86
N ALA A 344 16.38 19.36 23.99
CA ALA A 344 15.74 18.05 24.06
C ALA A 344 14.27 18.06 23.57
N ARG A 345 13.53 19.13 23.90
CA ARG A 345 12.14 19.32 23.43
C ARG A 345 12.04 19.43 21.91
N ALA A 346 12.98 20.14 21.28
CA ALA A 346 13.00 20.34 19.84
C ALA A 346 13.41 19.06 19.10
N LEU A 347 14.37 18.31 19.63
CA LEU A 347 14.75 17.00 19.10
C LEU A 347 13.57 16.02 19.11
N LEU A 348 12.84 15.92 20.22
CA LEU A 348 11.64 15.08 20.33
C LEU A 348 10.51 15.53 19.41
N ALA A 349 10.32 16.84 19.24
CA ALA A 349 9.29 17.36 18.34
C ALA A 349 9.57 17.05 16.86
N ALA A 350 10.85 17.05 16.46
CA ALA A 350 11.27 16.75 15.09
C ALA A 350 11.33 15.24 14.79
N GLU A 351 11.57 14.41 15.81
CA GLU A 351 11.90 12.98 15.69
C GLU A 351 10.98 12.23 14.73
N ARG A 352 9.67 12.18 15.04
CA ARG A 352 8.75 11.30 14.32
C ARG A 352 8.61 11.71 12.85
N VAL A 353 8.58 13.02 12.59
CA VAL A 353 8.46 13.55 11.23
C VAL A 353 9.71 13.22 10.42
N ALA A 354 10.90 13.45 10.99
CA ALA A 354 12.15 13.14 10.32
C ALA A 354 12.31 11.63 10.05
N LEU A 355 12.00 10.79 11.04
CA LEU A 355 12.05 9.33 10.90
C LEU A 355 11.08 8.85 9.82
N ASN A 356 9.83 9.31 9.80
CA ASN A 356 8.86 8.87 8.80
C ASN A 356 9.34 9.12 7.36
N PHE A 357 9.96 10.27 7.10
CA PHE A 357 10.55 10.58 5.79
C PHE A 357 11.76 9.69 5.46
N MET A 358 12.70 9.55 6.39
CA MET A 358 13.90 8.73 6.20
C MET A 358 13.57 7.25 6.01
N GLN A 359 12.66 6.71 6.81
CA GLN A 359 12.28 5.31 6.77
C GLN A 359 11.55 4.99 5.45
N ARG A 360 10.64 5.86 4.98
CA ARG A 360 10.00 5.69 3.66
C ARG A 360 11.01 5.77 2.52
N ALA A 361 11.81 6.84 2.49
CA ALA A 361 12.80 7.04 1.43
C ALA A 361 13.83 5.90 1.42
N GLY A 362 14.33 5.48 2.58
CA GLY A 362 15.23 4.34 2.72
C GLY A 362 14.58 3.03 2.26
N GLY A 363 13.30 2.81 2.52
CA GLY A 363 12.56 1.65 2.01
C GLY A 363 12.51 1.58 0.49
N ILE A 364 12.21 2.72 -0.16
CA ILE A 364 12.22 2.86 -1.62
C ILE A 364 13.62 2.60 -2.17
N ALA A 365 14.63 3.30 -1.65
CA ALA A 365 16.01 3.15 -2.10
C ALA A 365 16.51 1.71 -1.94
N THR A 366 16.11 1.03 -0.86
CA THR A 366 16.45 -0.38 -0.61
C THR A 366 15.81 -1.31 -1.65
N ALA A 367 14.51 -1.15 -1.91
CA ALA A 367 13.79 -1.96 -2.90
C ALA A 367 14.35 -1.74 -4.32
N THR A 368 14.59 -0.49 -4.70
CA THR A 368 15.22 -0.13 -5.98
C THR A 368 16.61 -0.73 -6.11
N ALA A 369 17.44 -0.62 -5.07
CA ALA A 369 18.81 -1.15 -5.11
C ALA A 369 18.87 -2.68 -5.13
N ALA A 370 17.84 -3.36 -4.64
CA ALA A 370 17.70 -4.81 -4.77
C ALA A 370 17.39 -5.20 -6.23
N MET A 371 16.39 -4.54 -6.84
CA MET A 371 16.02 -4.81 -8.24
C MET A 371 17.11 -4.39 -9.23
N ALA A 372 17.78 -3.25 -9.00
CA ALA A 372 18.89 -2.80 -9.82
C ALA A 372 20.11 -3.74 -9.74
N ALA A 373 20.31 -4.40 -8.59
CA ALA A 373 21.37 -5.41 -8.45
C ALA A 373 21.11 -6.65 -9.30
N GLU A 374 19.85 -7.08 -9.43
CA GLU A 374 19.47 -8.22 -10.28
C GLU A 374 19.64 -7.93 -11.79
N ALA A 375 19.55 -6.66 -12.20
CA ALA A 375 19.83 -6.21 -13.56
C ALA A 375 21.29 -5.78 -13.78
N ALA A 376 22.16 -5.89 -12.77
CA ALA A 376 23.53 -5.39 -12.85
C ALA A 376 24.35 -6.12 -13.93
N GLY A 377 25.09 -5.34 -14.73
CA GLY A 377 25.88 -5.86 -15.85
C GLY A 377 25.07 -6.09 -17.14
N MET A 378 23.75 -5.87 -17.11
CA MET A 378 22.89 -5.91 -18.29
C MET A 378 22.65 -4.49 -18.84
N ARG A 379 22.01 -4.39 -20.00
CA ARG A 379 21.66 -3.10 -20.62
C ARG A 379 20.51 -2.40 -19.88
N ALA A 380 19.68 -3.16 -19.17
CA ALA A 380 18.44 -2.68 -18.58
C ALA A 380 18.70 -1.71 -17.40
N VAL A 381 18.05 -0.56 -17.45
CA VAL A 381 18.00 0.43 -16.36
C VAL A 381 16.60 0.40 -15.73
N LEU A 382 16.55 0.29 -14.41
CA LEU A 382 15.29 0.29 -13.67
C LEU A 382 14.71 1.71 -13.59
N LEU A 383 13.45 1.85 -14.00
CA LEU A 383 12.68 3.09 -13.96
C LEU A 383 11.58 3.05 -12.90
N ASP A 384 11.33 4.19 -12.28
CA ASP A 384 10.14 4.44 -11.48
C ASP A 384 8.87 4.67 -12.34
N THR A 385 7.77 5.02 -11.69
CA THR A 385 6.53 5.42 -12.38
C THR A 385 5.88 6.63 -11.70
N ARG A 386 4.69 7.01 -12.18
CA ARG A 386 3.82 8.00 -11.51
C ARG A 386 2.95 7.39 -10.39
N LYS A 387 3.02 6.06 -10.18
CA LYS A 387 2.33 5.32 -9.11
C LYS A 387 3.06 5.53 -7.77
N THR A 388 3.09 6.78 -7.32
CA THR A 388 3.78 7.25 -6.10
C THR A 388 2.77 7.61 -5.03
N ALA A 389 3.20 7.73 -3.78
CA ALA A 389 2.32 8.26 -2.74
C ALA A 389 1.86 9.70 -3.10
N PRO A 390 0.57 10.03 -2.94
CA PRO A 390 0.07 11.38 -3.18
C PRO A 390 0.84 12.43 -2.36
N GLY A 391 1.22 13.54 -3.00
CA GLY A 391 2.00 14.61 -2.37
C GLY A 391 3.50 14.31 -2.18
N LEU A 392 3.95 13.06 -2.34
CA LEU A 392 5.34 12.65 -2.06
C LEU A 392 6.14 12.25 -3.30
N ARG A 393 5.62 12.50 -4.51
CA ARG A 393 6.28 12.07 -5.76
C ARG A 393 7.74 12.48 -5.86
N LEU A 394 8.06 13.72 -5.54
CA LEU A 394 9.44 14.22 -5.62
C LEU A 394 10.37 13.43 -4.67
N LEU A 395 9.90 13.14 -3.46
CA LEU A 395 10.64 12.35 -2.49
C LEU A 395 10.82 10.91 -2.96
N ASP A 396 9.73 10.28 -3.43
CA ASP A 396 9.74 8.90 -3.89
C ASP A 396 10.72 8.74 -5.06
N LYS A 397 10.69 9.64 -6.05
CA LYS A 397 11.61 9.62 -7.19
C LYS A 397 13.06 9.91 -6.79
N TRP A 398 13.28 10.82 -5.84
CA TRP A 398 14.61 11.02 -5.28
C TRP A 398 15.12 9.73 -4.63
N ALA A 399 14.30 9.05 -3.83
CA ALA A 399 14.70 7.80 -3.20
C ALA A 399 15.01 6.70 -4.22
N VAL A 400 14.28 6.62 -5.34
CA VAL A 400 14.62 5.72 -6.46
C VAL A 400 16.01 6.04 -7.02
N ALA A 401 16.28 7.31 -7.31
CA ALA A 401 17.60 7.72 -7.80
C ALA A 401 18.72 7.40 -6.79
N ALA A 402 18.48 7.59 -5.50
CA ALA A 402 19.42 7.21 -4.43
C ALA A 402 19.65 5.69 -4.36
N GLY A 403 18.64 4.88 -4.69
CA GLY A 403 18.74 3.42 -4.81
C GLY A 403 19.43 2.92 -6.08
N GLY A 404 19.87 3.81 -6.98
CA GLY A 404 20.51 3.44 -8.25
C GLY A 404 19.55 3.15 -9.41
N GLY A 405 18.27 3.48 -9.25
CA GLY A 405 17.32 3.53 -10.37
C GLY A 405 17.38 4.86 -11.11
N ALA A 406 16.58 4.99 -12.17
CA ALA A 406 16.40 6.24 -12.89
C ALA A 406 14.92 6.66 -12.89
N ASN A 407 14.69 7.95 -13.12
CA ASN A 407 13.35 8.52 -13.09
C ASN A 407 12.73 8.48 -14.49
N HIS A 408 11.53 7.92 -14.59
CA HIS A 408 10.60 8.20 -15.69
C HIS A 408 10.07 9.65 -15.56
N ARG A 409 9.14 10.06 -16.42
CA ARG A 409 8.52 11.40 -16.39
C ARG A 409 7.99 11.78 -15.00
N MET A 410 8.17 13.04 -14.61
CA MET A 410 7.73 13.57 -13.32
C MET A 410 6.20 13.76 -13.28
N GLY A 411 5.64 14.27 -14.37
CA GLY A 411 4.23 14.56 -14.54
C GLY A 411 3.74 14.32 -15.96
N LEU A 412 2.54 14.84 -16.25
CA LEU A 412 1.97 14.80 -17.60
C LEU A 412 2.59 15.85 -18.54
N PHE A 413 3.39 16.77 -17.99
CA PHE A 413 3.97 17.90 -18.71
C PHE A 413 5.37 17.66 -19.28
N ASP A 414 6.08 16.60 -18.85
CA ASP A 414 7.47 16.37 -19.30
C ASP A 414 7.56 15.58 -20.60
N MET A 415 6.64 14.63 -20.80
CA MET A 415 6.67 13.68 -21.91
C MET A 415 5.27 13.14 -22.20
N VAL A 416 4.92 13.07 -23.49
CA VAL A 416 3.68 12.48 -23.94
C VAL A 416 3.82 10.96 -23.93
N MET A 417 2.85 10.28 -23.33
CA MET A 417 2.77 8.82 -23.33
C MET A 417 1.42 8.42 -23.88
N ILE A 418 1.43 7.83 -25.07
CA ILE A 418 0.26 7.32 -25.76
C ILE A 418 -0.02 5.92 -25.19
N LYS A 419 -1.19 5.77 -24.58
CA LYS A 419 -1.70 4.51 -24.01
C LYS A 419 -2.87 3.97 -24.82
N ASP A 420 -3.30 2.75 -24.52
CA ASP A 420 -4.51 2.08 -24.98
C ASP A 420 -5.72 3.01 -25.25
N ASN A 421 -6.09 3.84 -24.27
CA ASN A 421 -7.25 4.73 -24.34
C ASN A 421 -7.06 5.85 -25.38
N HIS A 422 -5.83 6.34 -25.54
CA HIS A 422 -5.49 7.36 -26.53
C HIS A 422 -5.52 6.76 -27.94
N ILE A 423 -5.01 5.53 -28.08
CA ILE A 423 -5.02 4.76 -29.34
C ILE A 423 -6.48 4.53 -29.77
N ALA A 424 -7.32 4.05 -28.86
CA ALA A 424 -8.74 3.83 -29.10
C ALA A 424 -9.46 5.13 -29.51
N ALA A 425 -9.25 6.22 -28.76
CA ALA A 425 -9.86 7.53 -29.06
C ALA A 425 -9.37 8.14 -30.38
N ALA A 426 -8.13 7.83 -30.78
CA ALA A 426 -7.56 8.33 -32.04
C ALA A 426 -7.99 7.52 -33.27
N GLY A 427 -8.47 6.28 -33.07
CA GLY A 427 -8.76 5.33 -34.15
C GLY A 427 -7.53 4.55 -34.62
N GLY A 428 -6.50 4.39 -33.77
CA GLY A 428 -5.30 3.62 -34.07
C GLY A 428 -4.00 4.33 -33.67
N ILE A 429 -2.89 3.58 -33.64
CA ILE A 429 -1.58 4.08 -33.17
C ILE A 429 -1.07 5.19 -34.06
N THR A 430 -1.09 5.00 -35.39
CA THR A 430 -0.62 6.00 -36.35
C THR A 430 -1.37 7.31 -36.21
N ALA A 431 -2.70 7.25 -36.07
CA ALA A 431 -3.52 8.44 -35.86
C ALA A 431 -3.20 9.13 -34.52
N ALA A 432 -2.98 8.36 -33.45
CA ALA A 432 -2.62 8.90 -32.13
C ALA A 432 -1.28 9.64 -32.17
N VAL A 433 -0.25 9.03 -32.77
CA VAL A 433 1.09 9.62 -32.92
C VAL A 433 1.02 10.90 -33.74
N VAL A 434 0.39 10.86 -34.92
CA VAL A 434 0.26 12.04 -35.79
C VAL A 434 -0.45 13.19 -35.07
N ARG A 435 -1.57 12.92 -34.38
CA ARG A 435 -2.30 13.96 -33.62
C ARG A 435 -1.46 14.54 -32.48
N ALA A 436 -0.73 13.69 -31.76
CA ALA A 436 0.15 14.14 -30.68
C ALA A 436 1.30 15.00 -31.21
N GLU A 437 1.95 14.59 -32.30
CA GLU A 437 3.03 15.36 -32.93
C GLU A 437 2.54 16.70 -33.47
N SER A 438 1.39 16.74 -34.16
CA SER A 438 0.80 17.99 -34.64
C SER A 438 0.54 18.94 -33.48
N TYR A 439 -0.06 18.46 -32.39
CA TYR A 439 -0.30 19.27 -31.20
C TYR A 439 1.00 19.86 -30.61
N LEU A 440 2.05 19.05 -30.50
CA LEU A 440 3.34 19.52 -29.96
C LEU A 440 4.00 20.54 -30.88
N ARG A 441 4.00 20.30 -32.20
CA ARG A 441 4.58 21.21 -33.20
C ARG A 441 3.83 22.54 -33.25
N GLU A 442 2.50 22.52 -33.29
CA GLU A 442 1.65 23.72 -33.30
C GLU A 442 1.86 24.60 -32.05
N ARG A 443 2.12 23.97 -30.90
CA ARG A 443 2.34 24.64 -29.62
C ARG A 443 3.81 25.00 -29.37
N GLY A 444 4.74 24.55 -30.22
CA GLY A 444 6.18 24.70 -30.02
C GLY A 444 6.70 23.98 -28.77
N ILE A 445 6.06 22.89 -28.34
CA ILE A 445 6.45 22.13 -27.15
C ILE A 445 7.50 21.08 -27.55
N GLN A 446 8.66 21.13 -26.91
CA GLN A 446 9.75 20.17 -27.13
C GLN A 446 9.71 19.06 -26.09
N CYS A 447 9.01 17.97 -26.40
CA CYS A 447 9.05 16.74 -25.60
C CYS A 447 8.98 15.49 -26.50
N GLY A 448 9.53 14.37 -26.01
CA GLY A 448 9.42 13.09 -26.69
C GLY A 448 8.04 12.45 -26.55
N LEU A 449 7.78 11.46 -27.41
CA LEU A 449 6.63 10.57 -27.31
C LEU A 449 7.10 9.17 -26.91
N GLU A 450 6.34 8.59 -26.00
CA GLU A 450 6.39 7.19 -25.67
C GLU A 450 5.08 6.53 -26.10
N VAL A 451 5.16 5.37 -26.75
CA VAL A 451 3.99 4.62 -27.21
C VAL A 451 3.94 3.27 -26.51
N GLU A 452 2.81 2.99 -25.86
CA GLU A 452 2.51 1.71 -25.25
C GLU A 452 2.01 0.72 -26.31
N ALA A 453 2.60 -0.47 -26.32
CA ALA A 453 2.27 -1.56 -27.22
C ALA A 453 2.18 -2.87 -26.43
N SER A 454 1.05 -3.55 -26.55
CA SER A 454 0.71 -4.80 -25.87
C SER A 454 0.77 -6.01 -26.81
N THR A 455 0.79 -5.78 -28.12
CA THR A 455 0.86 -6.84 -29.15
C THR A 455 1.98 -6.61 -30.16
N LEU A 456 2.44 -7.68 -30.81
CA LEU A 456 3.45 -7.56 -31.89
C LEU A 456 2.95 -6.74 -33.07
N GLU A 457 1.64 -6.73 -33.32
CA GLU A 457 1.06 -5.93 -34.39
C GLU A 457 1.16 -4.44 -34.10
N GLU A 458 0.88 -4.04 -32.87
CA GLU A 458 1.09 -2.67 -32.40
C GLU A 458 2.57 -2.27 -32.50
N VAL A 459 3.49 -3.16 -32.12
CA VAL A 459 4.93 -2.95 -32.30
C VAL A 459 5.28 -2.73 -33.78
N ARG A 460 4.72 -3.53 -34.71
CA ARG A 460 4.92 -3.35 -36.16
C ARG A 460 4.38 -2.01 -36.65
N GLN A 461 3.26 -1.53 -36.12
CA GLN A 461 2.73 -0.20 -36.45
C GLN A 461 3.67 0.91 -36.02
N VAL A 462 4.21 0.84 -34.80
CA VAL A 462 5.19 1.83 -34.32
C VAL A 462 6.48 1.78 -35.15
N ILE A 463 6.97 0.58 -35.49
CA ILE A 463 8.10 0.39 -36.40
C ILE A 463 7.83 1.03 -37.77
N SER A 464 6.64 0.83 -38.33
CA SER A 464 6.26 1.44 -39.60
C SER A 464 6.33 2.97 -39.55
N ILE A 465 5.91 3.59 -38.43
CA ILE A 465 6.05 5.03 -38.22
C ILE A 465 7.53 5.43 -38.20
N LEU A 466 8.36 4.71 -37.43
CA LEU A 466 9.80 4.99 -37.34
C LEU A 466 10.51 4.87 -38.70
N ASP A 467 10.15 3.89 -39.51
CA ASP A 467 10.79 3.62 -40.80
C ASP A 467 10.35 4.62 -41.90
N HIS A 468 9.10 5.11 -41.85
CA HIS A 468 8.55 6.01 -42.87
C HIS A 468 8.55 7.49 -42.47
N GLN A 469 8.76 7.81 -41.19
CA GLN A 469 8.74 9.18 -40.66
C GLN A 469 10.02 9.47 -39.86
N PRO A 470 11.13 9.83 -40.53
CA PRO A 470 12.41 10.07 -39.84
C PRO A 470 12.37 11.25 -38.86
N ASP A 471 11.44 12.19 -39.03
CA ASP A 471 11.23 13.36 -38.16
C ASP A 471 10.21 13.10 -37.02
N THR A 472 9.84 11.84 -36.80
CA THR A 472 8.92 11.47 -35.72
C THR A 472 9.50 11.82 -34.35
N LEU A 473 8.62 12.23 -33.43
CA LEU A 473 8.95 12.53 -32.05
C LEU A 473 8.87 11.29 -31.14
N VAL A 474 8.58 10.11 -31.69
CA VAL A 474 8.58 8.85 -30.95
C VAL A 474 10.01 8.50 -30.52
N THR A 475 10.25 8.62 -29.21
CA THR A 475 11.55 8.35 -28.58
C THR A 475 11.61 6.98 -27.91
N ARG A 476 10.46 6.41 -27.53
CA ARG A 476 10.39 5.17 -26.75
C ARG A 476 9.18 4.31 -27.08
N ILE A 477 9.36 2.99 -27.06
CA ILE A 477 8.29 2.00 -27.10
C ILE A 477 8.22 1.29 -25.76
N MET A 478 7.07 1.34 -25.11
CA MET A 478 6.76 0.58 -23.90
C MET A 478 6.07 -0.73 -24.31
N LEU A 479 6.74 -1.85 -24.04
CA LEU A 479 6.27 -3.20 -24.26
C LEU A 479 5.50 -3.64 -23.01
N ASP A 480 4.19 -3.40 -23.00
CA ASP A 480 3.36 -3.60 -21.82
C ASP A 480 2.80 -5.02 -21.75
N ASN A 481 2.97 -5.65 -20.59
CA ASN A 481 2.45 -6.98 -20.28
C ASN A 481 2.83 -8.07 -21.32
N MET A 482 3.98 -7.92 -21.98
CA MET A 482 4.54 -8.91 -22.92
C MET A 482 5.26 -10.07 -22.22
N THR A 483 5.05 -10.21 -20.91
CA THR A 483 5.57 -11.31 -20.08
C THR A 483 4.43 -12.01 -19.38
N ARG A 484 4.44 -13.35 -19.35
CA ARG A 484 3.37 -14.13 -18.72
C ARG A 484 3.96 -15.05 -17.66
N ARG A 485 3.34 -15.07 -16.48
CA ARG A 485 3.73 -15.99 -15.42
C ARG A 485 3.10 -17.35 -15.70
N GLN A 486 3.91 -18.40 -15.72
CA GLN A 486 3.45 -19.77 -15.93
C GLN A 486 3.03 -20.42 -14.61
N GLU A 487 2.34 -21.56 -14.68
CA GLU A 487 1.85 -22.31 -13.51
C GLU A 487 2.99 -22.78 -12.59
N ASP A 488 4.18 -23.01 -13.15
CA ASP A 488 5.39 -23.39 -12.42
C ASP A 488 6.10 -22.21 -11.73
N GLY A 489 5.57 -20.98 -11.88
CA GLY A 489 6.14 -19.75 -11.34
C GLY A 489 7.22 -19.11 -12.20
N SER A 490 7.61 -19.72 -13.32
CA SER A 490 8.55 -19.14 -14.30
C SER A 490 7.90 -17.99 -15.08
N LEU A 491 8.73 -17.11 -15.63
CA LEU A 491 8.29 -15.99 -16.47
C LEU A 491 8.59 -16.28 -17.93
N ASP A 492 7.53 -16.42 -18.73
CA ASP A 492 7.63 -16.47 -20.18
C ASP A 492 7.88 -15.06 -20.72
N VAL A 493 9.00 -14.92 -21.43
CA VAL A 493 9.46 -13.68 -22.09
C VAL A 493 9.58 -13.85 -23.61
N SER A 494 9.00 -14.91 -24.17
CA SER A 494 9.05 -15.21 -25.62
C SER A 494 8.54 -14.04 -26.46
N LEU A 495 7.37 -13.51 -26.12
CA LEU A 495 6.74 -12.38 -26.81
C LEU A 495 7.60 -11.11 -26.71
N LEU A 496 8.15 -10.82 -25.53
CA LEU A 496 9.07 -9.70 -25.31
C LEU A 496 10.32 -9.82 -26.18
N ARG A 497 10.93 -11.02 -26.27
CA ARG A 497 12.10 -11.26 -27.13
C ARG A 497 11.77 -11.10 -28.61
N GLU A 498 10.61 -11.58 -29.06
CA GLU A 498 10.16 -11.40 -30.44
C GLU A 498 9.94 -9.91 -30.77
N ALA A 499 9.30 -9.16 -29.87
CA ALA A 499 9.13 -7.71 -30.02
C ALA A 499 10.48 -6.97 -30.12
N LEU A 500 11.44 -7.29 -29.26
CA LEU A 500 12.79 -6.71 -29.31
C LEU A 500 13.53 -7.08 -30.60
N ALA A 501 13.37 -8.31 -31.09
CA ALA A 501 13.95 -8.74 -32.36
C ALA A 501 13.34 -7.99 -33.56
N LEU A 502 12.03 -7.71 -33.55
CA LEU A 502 11.36 -6.89 -34.56
C LEU A 502 11.86 -5.45 -34.57
N ILE A 503 12.02 -4.84 -33.38
CA ILE A 503 12.53 -3.47 -33.22
C ILE A 503 13.98 -3.38 -33.71
N GLY A 504 14.81 -4.36 -33.36
CA GLY A 504 16.21 -4.44 -33.79
C GLY A 504 17.05 -3.27 -33.29
N ASN A 505 17.91 -2.73 -34.16
CA ASN A 505 18.84 -1.63 -33.83
C ASN A 505 18.30 -0.23 -34.19
N ARG A 506 16.97 -0.08 -34.33
CA ARG A 506 16.36 1.22 -34.62
C ARG A 506 16.67 2.22 -33.51
N ARG A 507 16.67 3.51 -33.88
CA ARG A 507 16.92 4.62 -32.94
C ARG A 507 15.68 4.91 -32.08
N VAL A 508 15.28 3.95 -31.27
CA VAL A 508 14.17 4.05 -30.31
C VAL A 508 14.54 3.34 -29.02
N GLU A 509 14.15 3.93 -27.89
CA GLU A 509 14.31 3.30 -26.59
C GLU A 509 13.26 2.20 -26.40
N THR A 510 13.64 1.14 -25.70
CA THR A 510 12.73 0.02 -25.38
C THR A 510 12.54 -0.07 -23.88
N GLU A 511 11.29 -0.08 -23.45
CA GLU A 511 10.90 -0.19 -22.05
C GLU A 511 9.99 -1.41 -21.85
N ALA A 512 10.27 -2.26 -20.87
CA ALA A 512 9.38 -3.33 -20.46
C ALA A 512 8.58 -2.90 -19.23
N SER A 513 7.26 -3.14 -19.26
CA SER A 513 6.33 -2.84 -18.18
C SER A 513 5.39 -4.03 -17.92
N GLY A 514 4.88 -4.11 -16.69
CA GLY A 514 3.94 -5.16 -16.25
C GLY A 514 4.65 -6.35 -15.62
N ASN A 515 4.08 -6.86 -14.51
CA ASN A 515 4.59 -8.03 -13.77
C ASN A 515 6.07 -7.97 -13.35
N VAL A 516 6.63 -6.77 -13.19
CA VAL A 516 8.01 -6.54 -12.73
C VAL A 516 8.07 -6.60 -11.20
N THR A 517 8.72 -7.64 -10.70
CA THR A 517 8.99 -7.94 -9.29
C THR A 517 10.48 -8.27 -9.13
N LEU A 518 10.93 -8.48 -7.88
CA LEU A 518 12.33 -8.81 -7.60
C LEU A 518 12.76 -10.15 -8.25
N ASP A 519 11.85 -11.12 -8.33
CA ASP A 519 12.09 -12.42 -8.96
C ASP A 519 12.04 -12.39 -10.49
N THR A 520 11.31 -11.45 -11.09
CA THR A 520 11.14 -11.38 -12.55
C THR A 520 12.09 -10.42 -13.25
N VAL A 521 12.58 -9.38 -12.55
CA VAL A 521 13.37 -8.29 -13.15
C VAL A 521 14.62 -8.79 -13.89
N ARG A 522 15.28 -9.83 -13.38
CA ARG A 522 16.47 -10.41 -14.01
C ARG A 522 16.13 -11.04 -15.36
N VAL A 523 15.10 -11.89 -15.40
CA VAL A 523 14.67 -12.58 -16.63
C VAL A 523 14.26 -11.57 -17.70
N ILE A 524 13.61 -10.48 -17.30
CA ILE A 524 13.24 -9.37 -18.19
C ILE A 524 14.50 -8.65 -18.68
N ALA A 525 15.45 -8.33 -17.81
CA ALA A 525 16.70 -7.66 -18.18
C ALA A 525 17.56 -8.49 -19.15
N GLU A 526 17.58 -9.81 -18.99
CA GLU A 526 18.28 -10.75 -19.88
C GLU A 526 17.72 -10.77 -21.32
N THR A 527 16.53 -10.21 -21.56
CA THR A 527 16.01 -10.04 -22.94
C THR A 527 16.75 -8.97 -23.74
N GLY A 528 17.50 -8.08 -23.08
CA GLY A 528 18.23 -6.98 -23.72
C GLY A 528 17.44 -5.66 -23.83
N VAL A 529 16.28 -5.56 -23.17
CA VAL A 529 15.52 -4.31 -23.06
C VAL A 529 16.35 -3.20 -22.40
N GLN A 530 16.14 -1.94 -22.78
CA GLN A 530 16.91 -0.80 -22.27
C GLN A 530 16.41 -0.31 -20.92
N PHE A 531 15.11 -0.33 -20.72
CA PHE A 531 14.47 0.13 -19.50
C PHE A 531 13.48 -0.89 -18.99
N ILE A 532 13.33 -0.96 -17.67
CA ILE A 532 12.29 -1.76 -17.02
C ILE A 532 11.60 -0.84 -16.03
N SER A 533 10.31 -0.59 -16.18
CA SER A 533 9.56 0.25 -15.24
C SER A 533 8.72 -0.58 -14.28
N THR A 534 8.71 -0.16 -13.02
CA THR A 534 7.88 -0.79 -11.99
C THR A 534 7.33 0.24 -11.01
N GLY A 535 6.06 0.10 -10.65
CA GLY A 535 5.45 0.90 -9.59
C GLY A 535 5.73 0.37 -8.19
N SER A 536 6.12 -0.91 -8.08
CA SER A 536 6.24 -1.60 -6.79
C SER A 536 7.25 -0.95 -5.86
N THR A 537 8.30 -0.35 -6.42
CA THR A 537 9.35 0.40 -5.72
C THR A 537 8.88 1.73 -5.14
N THR A 538 7.67 2.21 -5.46
CA THR A 538 7.15 3.48 -4.91
C THR A 538 5.82 3.33 -4.18
N HIS A 539 4.89 2.48 -4.64
CA HIS A 539 3.58 2.30 -3.98
C HIS A 539 3.50 1.14 -2.98
N SER A 540 4.41 0.16 -3.05
CA SER A 540 4.33 -1.08 -2.25
C SER A 540 5.60 -1.35 -1.43
N VAL A 541 6.21 -0.30 -0.90
CA VAL A 541 7.49 -0.39 -0.18
C VAL A 541 7.34 -0.66 1.31
N THR A 542 8.22 -1.51 1.82
CA THR A 542 8.46 -1.65 3.26
C THR A 542 9.46 -0.60 3.71
N ALA A 543 9.10 0.18 4.72
CA ALA A 543 9.97 1.22 5.25
C ALA A 543 11.25 0.62 5.88
N LEU A 544 12.39 1.29 5.71
CA LEU A 544 13.65 0.94 6.37
C LEU A 544 13.54 1.29 7.85
N ASP A 545 13.69 0.34 8.76
CA ASP A 545 13.52 0.60 10.19
C ASP A 545 14.73 1.38 10.74
N ILE A 546 14.47 2.55 11.31
CA ILE A 546 15.47 3.49 11.83
C ILE A 546 14.97 4.01 13.17
N SER A 547 15.77 3.91 14.23
CA SER A 547 15.47 4.52 15.52
C SER A 547 16.26 5.80 15.73
N LEU A 548 15.70 6.74 16.51
CA LEU A 548 16.42 7.86 17.08
C LEU A 548 16.51 7.66 18.60
N ASN A 549 17.72 7.40 19.12
CA ASN A 549 17.92 7.21 20.56
C ASN A 549 18.45 8.51 21.17
N ILE A 550 17.74 9.08 22.14
CA ILE A 550 18.10 10.34 22.79
C ILE A 550 18.78 10.08 24.13
N LYS A 551 19.87 10.81 24.39
CA LYS A 551 20.55 10.88 25.67
C LYS A 551 20.67 12.33 26.10
N THR A 552 20.15 12.65 27.27
CA THR A 552 20.43 13.93 27.94
C THR A 552 21.86 13.92 28.45
N ALA A 553 22.49 15.10 28.46
CA ALA A 553 23.82 15.27 29.05
C ALA A 553 23.82 14.98 30.55
#